data_AF-A0AB38BL61-F1
#
_entry.id   AF-A0AB38BL61-F1
#
_cell.length_a   1.000
_cell.length_b   1.000
_cell.length_c   1.000
_cell.angle_alpha   90.00
_cell.angle_beta   90.00
_cell.angle_gamma   90.00
#
_symmetry.space_group_name_H-M   'P 1'
#
loop_
_entity.id
_entity.type
_entity.pdbx_description
1 polymer ?
#
loop_
_entity_poly.entity_id
_entity_poly.type
_entity_poly.pdbx_seq_one_letter_code
_entity_poly.pdbx_strand_id
1 'polypeptide(L)'
;MLADIRNFRFYSKYKQSAGVHENNFLNSLQNIINKDRGCFELANHFFYLNVDNRQPIKDAKDSLELEKKIIELDFPINKDVAATLINKLLELYSITYNEFNDIRVKYIELIVLRWRALPGRFSKVFSEPVIYYKRRKCFDKADYANSLCDIVHVNHKDKTFEMFECKTTMKAFNVDLNTDERLLKEKKNTKKRKTVLRSKRKQNYMSAFYDFIMKKSNVAHSTFAYVTLAPAQDLPSLTIGNISILTRENLNEIFKETF
;
A
#
# COMPACT_ATOMS: atom_id res chain seq x y z
N MET A 1 19.86 -23.25 14.82
CA MET A 1 19.62 -23.37 13.35
C MET A 1 18.67 -22.26 12.93
N LEU A 2 19.14 -21.33 12.09
CA LEU A 2 18.33 -20.21 11.57
C LEU A 2 17.29 -20.74 10.56
N ALA A 3 16.15 -20.05 10.48
CA ALA A 3 15.06 -20.33 9.58
C ALA A 3 15.44 -20.02 8.13
N ASP A 4 15.19 -20.96 7.23
CA ASP A 4 15.52 -20.83 5.81
C ASP A 4 14.34 -20.24 5.03
N ILE A 5 14.60 -19.22 4.22
CA ILE A 5 13.58 -18.61 3.36
C ILE A 5 12.88 -19.63 2.43
N ARG A 6 13.59 -20.68 2.03
CA ARG A 6 13.07 -21.78 1.19
C ARG A 6 12.01 -22.63 1.88
N ASN A 7 11.85 -22.51 3.20
CA ASN A 7 10.82 -23.22 3.97
C ASN A 7 9.51 -22.44 4.08
N PHE A 8 9.47 -21.19 3.62
CA PHE A 8 8.22 -20.45 3.53
C PHE A 8 7.36 -20.96 2.37
N ARG A 9 6.05 -21.01 2.60
CA ARG A 9 5.03 -21.26 1.59
C ARG A 9 3.96 -20.19 1.73
N PHE A 10 3.47 -19.71 0.59
CA PHE A 10 2.53 -18.61 0.50
C PHE A 10 1.33 -19.10 -0.30
N TYR A 11 0.15 -18.95 0.28
CA TYR A 11 -1.11 -19.29 -0.38
C TYR A 11 -1.98 -18.04 -0.42
N SER A 12 -2.25 -17.55 -1.62
CA SER A 12 -3.17 -16.43 -1.83
C SER A 12 -4.39 -16.91 -2.62
N LYS A 13 -5.54 -16.31 -2.33
CA LYS A 13 -6.74 -16.46 -3.16
C LYS A 13 -6.55 -15.83 -4.55
N TYR A 14 -5.72 -14.79 -4.63
CA TYR A 14 -5.40 -14.08 -5.86
C TYR A 14 -4.11 -14.66 -6.45
N LYS A 15 -4.15 -15.15 -7.69
CA LYS A 15 -2.92 -15.50 -8.41
C LYS A 15 -2.15 -14.20 -8.67
N GLN A 16 -0.98 -14.02 -8.06
CA GLN A 16 -0.01 -12.94 -8.39
C GLN A 16 -0.59 -11.51 -8.42
N SER A 17 -1.25 -11.06 -7.36
CA SER A 17 -1.82 -9.68 -7.30
C SER A 17 -2.82 -9.36 -8.41
N ALA A 18 -3.46 -10.39 -8.99
CA ALA A 18 -4.45 -10.29 -10.06
C ALA A 18 -5.50 -9.19 -9.83
N GLY A 19 -6.00 -8.98 -8.62
CA GLY A 19 -7.02 -7.97 -8.34
C GLY A 19 -6.62 -6.52 -8.68
N VAL A 20 -5.31 -6.21 -8.69
CA VAL A 20 -4.79 -4.90 -9.13
C VAL A 20 -4.58 -4.88 -10.64
N HIS A 21 -3.98 -5.94 -11.20
CA HIS A 21 -3.65 -6.05 -12.63
C HIS A 21 -4.83 -6.42 -13.54
N GLU A 22 -5.97 -6.85 -12.99
CA GLU A 22 -7.20 -7.13 -13.74
C GLU A 22 -8.13 -5.90 -13.78
N ASN A 23 -7.81 -4.83 -13.05
CA ASN A 23 -8.59 -3.60 -13.07
C ASN A 23 -8.18 -2.73 -14.27
N ASN A 24 -9.06 -2.66 -15.27
CA ASN A 24 -8.83 -1.89 -16.51
C ASN A 24 -8.53 -0.40 -16.25
N PHE A 25 -9.17 0.20 -15.25
CA PHE A 25 -8.91 1.60 -14.89
C PHE A 25 -7.47 1.75 -14.40
N LEU A 26 -7.04 0.91 -13.46
CA LEU A 26 -5.69 0.95 -12.88
C LEU A 26 -4.61 0.64 -13.92
N ASN A 27 -4.84 -0.33 -14.82
CA ASN A 27 -3.90 -0.63 -15.91
C ASN A 27 -3.75 0.57 -16.87
N SER A 28 -4.87 1.17 -17.27
CA SER A 28 -4.85 2.36 -18.12
C SER A 28 -4.18 3.54 -17.43
N LEU A 29 -4.46 3.74 -16.13
CA LEU A 29 -3.82 4.77 -15.32
C LEU A 29 -2.31 4.55 -15.22
N GLN A 30 -1.88 3.30 -14.97
CA GLN A 30 -0.47 2.90 -14.92
C GLN A 30 0.26 3.32 -16.20
N ASN A 31 -0.31 3.02 -17.36
CA ASN A 31 0.28 3.38 -18.65
C ASN A 31 0.41 4.90 -18.86
N ILE A 32 -0.42 5.71 -18.22
CA ILE A 32 -0.35 7.17 -18.31
C ILE A 32 0.74 7.68 -17.37
N ILE A 33 0.66 7.33 -16.09
CA ILE A 33 1.60 7.84 -15.07
C ILE A 33 3.04 7.37 -15.36
N ASN A 34 3.24 6.22 -16.00
CA ASN A 34 4.57 5.74 -16.39
C ASN A 34 5.30 6.65 -17.40
N LYS A 35 4.57 7.49 -18.15
CA LYS A 35 5.16 8.31 -19.23
C LYS A 35 5.82 9.59 -18.73
N ASP A 36 5.41 10.08 -17.55
CA ASP A 36 5.80 11.41 -17.08
C ASP A 36 5.80 11.45 -15.55
N ARG A 37 6.92 11.89 -14.96
CA ARG A 37 7.10 11.91 -13.51
C ARG A 37 6.15 12.90 -12.84
N GLY A 38 5.94 14.09 -13.39
CA GLY A 38 5.00 15.05 -12.80
C GLY A 38 3.55 14.56 -12.87
N CYS A 39 3.17 13.81 -13.91
CA CYS A 39 1.88 13.11 -13.97
C CYS A 39 1.75 12.01 -12.90
N PHE A 40 2.84 11.29 -12.60
CA PHE A 40 2.85 10.37 -11.48
C PHE A 40 2.64 11.07 -10.14
N GLU A 41 3.32 12.20 -9.91
CA GLU A 41 3.11 13.02 -8.70
C GLU A 41 1.67 13.54 -8.61
N LEU A 42 1.08 13.97 -9.73
CA LEU A 42 -0.31 14.42 -9.79
C LEU A 42 -1.28 13.31 -9.42
N ALA A 43 -1.09 12.10 -9.93
CA ALA A 43 -1.90 10.95 -9.55
C ALA A 43 -1.75 10.60 -8.05
N ASN A 44 -0.52 10.61 -7.52
CA ASN A 44 -0.27 10.37 -6.09
C ASN A 44 -0.96 11.42 -5.22
N HIS A 45 -0.88 12.70 -5.62
CA HIS A 45 -1.53 13.80 -4.92
C HIS A 45 -3.05 13.66 -4.94
N PHE A 46 -3.62 13.35 -6.10
CA PHE A 46 -5.05 13.10 -6.26
C PHE A 46 -5.56 12.01 -5.32
N PHE A 47 -4.95 10.81 -5.32
CA PHE A 47 -5.40 9.69 -4.49
C PHE A 47 -5.12 9.88 -2.99
N TYR A 48 -4.16 10.74 -2.65
CA TYR A 48 -3.92 11.15 -1.27
C TYR A 48 -5.04 12.06 -0.75
N LEU A 49 -5.35 13.14 -1.46
CA LEU A 49 -6.28 14.18 -1.01
C LEU A 49 -7.76 13.79 -1.18
N ASN A 50 -8.11 13.14 -2.29
CA ASN A 50 -9.50 12.83 -2.61
C ASN A 50 -9.94 11.56 -1.88
N VAL A 51 -10.67 11.73 -0.77
CA VAL A 51 -11.20 10.64 0.07
C VAL A 51 -12.59 10.14 -0.36
N ASP A 52 -13.26 10.90 -1.21
CA ASP A 52 -14.54 10.55 -1.85
C ASP A 52 -14.62 11.20 -3.24
N ASN A 53 -15.69 10.88 -3.96
CA ASN A 53 -15.92 11.31 -5.35
C ASN A 53 -17.23 12.09 -5.51
N ARG A 54 -17.66 12.83 -4.48
CA ARG A 54 -18.98 13.50 -4.46
C ARG A 54 -18.97 14.90 -5.09
N GLN A 55 -17.79 15.43 -5.38
CA GLN A 55 -17.65 16.74 -6.01
C GLN A 55 -18.24 16.73 -7.43
N PRO A 56 -18.90 17.81 -7.87
CA PRO A 56 -19.31 17.95 -9.26
C PRO A 56 -18.11 17.84 -10.22
N ILE A 57 -18.30 17.15 -11.35
CA ILE A 57 -17.23 16.88 -12.33
C ILE A 57 -16.53 18.15 -12.81
N LYS A 58 -17.28 19.25 -13.01
CA LYS A 58 -16.71 20.54 -13.42
C LYS A 58 -15.74 21.08 -12.38
N ASP A 59 -16.16 21.10 -11.12
CA ASP A 59 -15.33 21.59 -10.02
C ASP A 59 -14.11 20.69 -9.83
N ALA A 60 -14.29 19.37 -9.97
CA ALA A 60 -13.18 18.41 -9.91
C ALA A 60 -12.13 18.66 -10.99
N LYS A 61 -12.57 19.02 -12.21
CA LYS A 61 -11.67 19.39 -13.30
C LYS A 61 -10.88 20.65 -12.97
N ASP A 62 -11.55 21.67 -12.45
CA ASP A 62 -10.90 22.93 -12.07
C ASP A 62 -9.89 22.71 -10.93
N SER A 63 -10.22 21.85 -9.96
CA SER A 63 -9.29 21.41 -8.90
C SER A 63 -8.06 20.70 -9.45
N LEU A 64 -8.25 19.72 -10.35
CA LEU A 64 -7.15 18.97 -10.97
C LEU A 64 -6.21 19.86 -11.79
N GLU A 65 -6.74 20.84 -12.54
CA GLU A 65 -5.92 21.80 -13.28
C GLU A 65 -5.14 22.75 -12.35
N LEU A 66 -5.70 23.10 -11.19
CA LEU A 66 -4.98 23.86 -10.17
C LEU A 66 -3.87 23.02 -9.51
N GLU A 67 -4.17 21.79 -9.11
CA GLU A 67 -3.21 20.86 -8.53
C GLU A 67 -2.04 20.60 -9.49
N LYS A 68 -2.33 20.40 -10.78
CA LYS A 68 -1.32 20.28 -11.83
C LYS A 68 -0.38 21.49 -11.85
N LYS A 69 -0.89 22.73 -11.83
CA LYS A 69 -0.06 23.94 -11.80
C LYS A 69 0.86 24.01 -10.58
N ILE A 70 0.39 23.52 -9.43
CA ILE A 70 1.19 23.48 -8.20
C ILE A 70 2.32 22.45 -8.35
N ILE A 71 2.00 21.25 -8.84
CA ILE A 71 2.99 20.19 -9.02
C ILE A 71 4.02 20.54 -10.11
N GLU A 72 3.60 21.26 -11.16
CA GLU A 72 4.48 21.77 -12.21
C GLU A 72 5.62 22.66 -11.69
N LEU A 73 5.50 23.23 -10.49
CA LEU A 73 6.56 24.02 -9.86
C LEU A 73 7.80 23.18 -9.50
N ASP A 74 7.58 21.93 -9.09
CA ASP A 74 8.63 21.01 -8.64
C ASP A 74 8.93 19.91 -9.67
N PHE A 75 7.96 19.58 -10.50
CA PHE A 75 8.02 18.48 -11.46
C PHE A 75 7.48 18.92 -12.82
N PRO A 76 8.33 19.15 -13.83
CA PRO A 76 7.86 19.46 -15.19
C PRO A 76 6.87 18.40 -15.68
N ILE A 77 5.76 18.85 -16.25
CA ILE A 77 4.68 17.99 -16.75
C ILE A 77 4.53 18.14 -18.27
N ASN A 78 4.53 17.02 -18.99
CA ASN A 78 4.08 16.99 -20.37
C ASN A 78 2.57 17.26 -20.45
N LYS A 79 2.20 18.35 -21.15
CA LYS A 79 0.80 18.82 -21.25
C LYS A 79 -0.17 17.78 -21.82
N ASP A 80 0.24 17.00 -22.81
CA ASP A 80 -0.62 16.02 -23.47
C ASP A 80 -0.85 14.80 -22.58
N VAL A 81 0.20 14.35 -21.88
CA VAL A 81 0.09 13.28 -20.88
C VAL A 81 -0.79 13.73 -19.72
N ALA A 82 -0.63 14.98 -19.27
CA ALA A 82 -1.45 15.55 -18.20
C ALA A 82 -2.93 15.65 -18.57
N ALA A 83 -3.25 16.12 -19.78
CA ALA A 83 -4.63 16.17 -20.26
C ALA A 83 -5.25 14.76 -20.29
N THR A 84 -4.48 13.76 -20.72
CA THR A 84 -4.89 12.35 -20.69
C THR A 84 -5.13 11.87 -19.25
N LEU A 85 -4.23 12.19 -18.33
CA LEU A 85 -4.36 11.82 -16.91
C LEU A 85 -5.58 12.47 -16.26
N ILE A 86 -5.79 13.78 -16.46
CA ILE A 86 -6.92 14.52 -15.88
C ILE A 86 -8.24 13.90 -16.36
N ASN A 87 -8.38 13.67 -17.67
CA ASN A 87 -9.57 13.00 -18.20
C ASN A 87 -9.76 11.61 -17.58
N LYS A 88 -8.66 10.87 -17.37
CA LYS A 88 -8.73 9.56 -16.72
C LYS A 88 -9.20 9.67 -15.27
N LEU A 89 -8.66 10.60 -14.48
CA LEU A 89 -9.07 10.80 -13.08
C LEU A 89 -10.52 11.29 -12.97
N LEU A 90 -11.02 12.07 -13.94
CA LEU A 90 -12.41 12.53 -13.95
C LEU A 90 -13.44 11.40 -14.09
N GLU A 91 -13.09 10.26 -14.71
CA GLU A 91 -13.96 9.08 -14.75
C GLU A 91 -14.36 8.62 -13.34
N LEU A 92 -13.50 8.82 -12.34
CA LEU A 92 -13.73 8.43 -10.95
C LEU A 92 -14.85 9.21 -10.25
N TYR A 93 -15.25 10.37 -10.78
CA TYR A 93 -16.38 11.15 -10.26
C TYR A 93 -17.73 10.68 -10.81
N SER A 94 -17.72 9.75 -11.78
CA SER A 94 -18.94 9.19 -12.39
C SER A 94 -19.30 7.80 -11.87
N ILE A 95 -18.46 7.20 -11.02
CA ILE A 95 -18.67 5.85 -10.46
C ILE A 95 -19.25 5.91 -9.05
N THR A 96 -19.63 4.76 -8.49
CA THR A 96 -20.11 4.72 -7.11
C THR A 96 -18.97 4.96 -6.11
N TYR A 97 -19.30 5.46 -4.92
CA TYR A 97 -18.33 5.63 -3.84
C TYR A 97 -17.58 4.35 -3.48
N ASN A 98 -18.25 3.19 -3.54
CA ASN A 98 -17.63 1.91 -3.22
C ASN A 98 -16.58 1.53 -4.27
N GLU A 99 -16.88 1.72 -5.55
CA GLU A 99 -15.92 1.48 -6.64
C GLU A 99 -14.75 2.47 -6.58
N PHE A 100 -15.02 3.75 -6.32
CA PHE A 100 -13.99 4.76 -6.10
C PHE A 100 -13.03 4.35 -4.98
N ASN A 101 -13.58 3.96 -3.84
CA ASN A 101 -12.77 3.58 -2.69
C ASN A 101 -11.97 2.29 -2.95
N ASP A 102 -12.52 1.33 -3.70
CA ASP A 102 -11.79 0.14 -4.14
C ASP A 102 -10.60 0.49 -5.05
N ILE A 103 -10.81 1.34 -6.06
CA ILE A 103 -9.74 1.84 -6.95
C ILE A 103 -8.69 2.59 -6.14
N ARG A 104 -9.10 3.47 -5.23
CA ARG A 104 -8.20 4.26 -4.40
C ARG A 104 -7.32 3.39 -3.49
N VAL A 105 -7.87 2.34 -2.88
CA VAL A 105 -7.10 1.39 -2.07
C VAL A 105 -6.14 0.57 -2.94
N LYS A 106 -6.59 0.08 -4.10
CA LYS A 106 -5.76 -0.69 -5.01
C LYS A 106 -4.69 0.14 -5.72
N TYR A 107 -4.88 1.45 -5.87
CA TYR A 107 -3.89 2.33 -6.48
C TYR A 107 -2.56 2.31 -5.71
N ILE A 108 -2.57 2.37 -4.38
CA ILE A 108 -1.32 2.31 -3.62
C ILE A 108 -0.63 0.94 -3.74
N GLU A 109 -1.41 -0.15 -3.80
CA GLU A 109 -0.87 -1.49 -4.06
C GLU A 109 -0.20 -1.56 -5.44
N LEU A 110 -0.83 -0.98 -6.48
CA LEU A 110 -0.24 -0.86 -7.83
C LEU A 110 1.13 -0.16 -7.79
N ILE A 111 1.24 0.94 -7.05
CA ILE A 111 2.50 1.68 -6.94
C ILE A 111 3.56 0.86 -6.22
N VAL A 112 3.21 0.16 -5.14
CA VAL A 112 4.15 -0.72 -4.41
C VAL A 112 4.64 -1.88 -5.28
N LEU A 113 3.74 -2.51 -6.05
CA LEU A 113 4.08 -3.58 -6.98
C LEU A 113 5.06 -3.10 -8.04
N ARG A 114 4.87 -1.87 -8.56
CA ARG A 114 5.83 -1.25 -9.49
C ARG A 114 7.18 -0.96 -8.83
N TRP A 115 7.19 -0.57 -7.55
CA TRP A 115 8.39 -0.12 -6.85
C TRP A 115 9.34 -1.24 -6.43
N ARG A 116 8.84 -2.19 -5.63
CA ARG A 116 9.70 -3.15 -4.90
C ARG A 116 9.41 -4.59 -5.25
N ALA A 117 8.29 -4.86 -5.90
CA ALA A 117 7.73 -6.18 -6.02
C ALA A 117 7.40 -6.52 -7.48
N LEU A 118 8.43 -6.50 -8.34
CA LEU A 118 8.33 -7.05 -9.69
C LEU A 118 8.68 -8.55 -9.67
N PRO A 119 7.79 -9.44 -10.13
CA PRO A 119 8.04 -10.87 -10.17
C PRO A 119 9.11 -11.22 -11.21
N GLY A 120 9.89 -12.26 -10.92
CA GLY A 120 10.94 -12.77 -11.81
C GLY A 120 11.25 -14.24 -11.55
N ARG A 121 12.26 -14.82 -12.22
CA ARG A 121 12.57 -16.26 -12.08
C ARG A 121 12.77 -16.72 -10.64
N PHE A 122 13.38 -15.86 -9.80
CA PHE A 122 13.66 -16.14 -8.38
C PHE A 122 12.86 -15.27 -7.41
N SER A 123 12.12 -14.29 -7.93
CA SER A 123 11.30 -13.34 -7.18
C SER A 123 9.83 -13.68 -7.34
N LYS A 124 9.11 -13.74 -6.23
CA LYS A 124 7.67 -13.99 -6.20
C LYS A 124 6.98 -12.95 -5.34
N VAL A 125 5.80 -12.56 -5.79
CA VAL A 125 4.97 -11.56 -5.14
C VAL A 125 3.60 -12.16 -4.89
N PHE A 126 3.10 -11.94 -3.70
CA PHE A 126 1.83 -12.49 -3.23
C PHE A 126 1.01 -11.37 -2.64
N SER A 127 -0.24 -11.24 -3.07
CA SER A 127 -1.23 -10.34 -2.48
C SER A 127 -2.00 -11.08 -1.38
N GLU A 128 -2.11 -10.50 -0.19
CA GLU A 128 -2.80 -11.08 0.98
C GLU A 128 -2.53 -12.59 1.21
N PRO A 129 -1.28 -13.08 1.24
CA PRO A 129 -1.04 -14.51 1.40
C PRO A 129 -1.23 -14.98 2.84
N VAL A 130 -1.76 -16.19 2.99
CA VAL A 130 -1.56 -17.00 4.19
C VAL A 130 -0.16 -17.58 4.14
N ILE A 131 0.63 -17.33 5.18
CA ILE A 131 2.05 -17.70 5.23
C ILE A 131 2.25 -18.92 6.13
N TYR A 132 3.01 -19.89 5.63
CA TYR A 132 3.41 -21.09 6.34
C TYR A 132 4.93 -21.18 6.43
N TYR A 133 5.44 -21.72 7.52
CA TYR A 133 6.85 -22.06 7.69
C TYR A 133 6.97 -23.54 8.09
N LYS A 134 7.78 -24.32 7.35
CA LYS A 134 7.93 -25.78 7.55
C LYS A 134 6.57 -26.50 7.70
N ARG A 135 5.65 -26.21 6.76
CA ARG A 135 4.28 -26.79 6.69
C ARG A 135 3.33 -26.41 7.84
N ARG A 136 3.71 -25.51 8.75
CA ARG A 136 2.83 -24.99 9.80
C ARG A 136 2.44 -23.56 9.48
N LYS A 137 1.16 -23.21 9.65
CA LYS A 137 0.69 -21.84 9.48
C LYS A 137 1.40 -20.96 10.50
N CYS A 138 1.97 -19.85 10.04
CA CYS A 138 2.65 -18.92 10.93
C CYS A 138 1.65 -18.35 11.95
N PHE A 139 2.04 -18.38 13.22
CA PHE A 139 1.27 -17.78 14.33
C PHE A 139 -0.15 -18.31 14.52
N ASP A 140 -0.46 -19.55 14.13
CA ASP A 140 -1.83 -20.11 14.10
C ASP A 140 -2.64 -20.00 15.41
N LYS A 141 -1.96 -19.88 16.57
CA LYS A 141 -2.59 -19.74 17.89
C LYS A 141 -2.69 -18.31 18.41
N ALA A 142 -2.18 -17.34 17.66
CA ALA A 142 -2.24 -15.92 18.04
C ALA A 142 -3.61 -15.31 17.70
N ASP A 143 -4.01 -14.28 18.42
CA ASP A 143 -5.24 -13.51 18.16
C ASP A 143 -5.22 -12.76 16.81
N TYR A 144 -4.03 -12.58 16.24
CA TYR A 144 -3.77 -12.04 14.91
C TYR A 144 -3.46 -13.11 13.83
N ALA A 145 -3.66 -14.40 14.11
CA ALA A 145 -3.34 -15.52 13.18
C ALA A 145 -4.06 -15.45 11.82
N ASN A 146 -5.17 -14.71 11.75
CA ASN A 146 -5.98 -14.55 10.54
C ASN A 146 -5.75 -13.19 9.86
N SER A 147 -4.83 -12.38 10.37
CA SER A 147 -4.34 -11.20 9.65
C SER A 147 -3.53 -11.65 8.44
N LEU A 148 -3.67 -10.91 7.34
CA LEU A 148 -2.86 -11.04 6.13
C LEU A 148 -2.10 -9.74 5.93
N CYS A 149 -1.07 -9.71 5.11
CA CYS A 149 -0.40 -8.46 4.72
C CYS A 149 -0.68 -8.22 3.24
N ASP A 150 -0.94 -6.96 2.86
CA ASP A 150 -1.45 -6.63 1.53
C ASP A 150 -0.51 -7.14 0.43
N ILE A 151 0.80 -6.93 0.56
CA ILE A 151 1.83 -7.43 -0.39
C ILE A 151 2.97 -8.11 0.37
N VAL A 152 3.37 -9.29 -0.10
CA VAL A 152 4.57 -9.99 0.36
C VAL A 152 5.44 -10.34 -0.84
N HIS A 153 6.70 -9.90 -0.80
CA HIS A 153 7.69 -10.18 -1.83
C HIS A 153 8.81 -11.05 -1.26
N VAL A 154 9.21 -12.06 -2.02
CA VAL A 154 10.26 -13.01 -1.65
C VAL A 154 11.18 -13.24 -2.84
N ASN A 155 12.48 -13.06 -2.64
CA ASN A 155 13.50 -13.46 -3.59
C ASN A 155 14.38 -14.56 -3.00
N HIS A 156 14.33 -15.76 -3.60
CA HIS A 156 15.07 -16.92 -3.10
C HIS A 156 16.57 -16.88 -3.44
N LYS A 157 16.98 -16.14 -4.48
CA LYS A 157 18.38 -16.01 -4.88
C LYS A 157 19.13 -15.15 -3.88
N ASP A 158 18.61 -13.96 -3.61
CA ASP A 158 19.26 -12.96 -2.75
C ASP A 158 18.78 -13.06 -1.29
N LYS A 159 17.94 -14.05 -0.99
CA LYS A 159 17.34 -14.29 0.34
C LYS A 159 16.64 -13.05 0.88
N THR A 160 15.80 -12.43 0.05
CA THR A 160 15.02 -11.23 0.39
C THR A 160 13.63 -11.62 0.86
N PHE A 161 13.17 -11.02 1.96
CA PHE A 161 11.79 -11.17 2.47
C PHE A 161 11.22 -9.81 2.82
N GLU A 162 10.16 -9.39 2.12
CA GLU A 162 9.56 -8.07 2.27
C GLU A 162 8.05 -8.17 2.49
N MET A 163 7.53 -7.32 3.39
CA MET A 163 6.10 -7.21 3.69
C MET A 163 5.69 -5.74 3.66
N PHE A 164 4.69 -5.43 2.85
CA PHE A 164 4.15 -4.09 2.67
C PHE A 164 2.66 -4.08 2.96
N GLU A 165 2.27 -3.30 3.96
CA GLU A 165 0.87 -3.02 4.29
C GLU A 165 0.50 -1.64 3.74
N CYS A 166 -0.39 -1.58 2.76
CA CYS A 166 -0.75 -0.36 2.08
C CYS A 166 -1.84 0.40 2.84
N LYS A 167 -1.64 1.71 3.01
CA LYS A 167 -2.58 2.61 3.68
C LYS A 167 -2.67 3.91 2.88
N THR A 168 -3.84 4.19 2.33
CA THR A 168 -4.09 5.44 1.57
C THR A 168 -3.91 6.68 2.44
N THR A 169 -4.16 6.57 3.75
CA THR A 169 -3.73 7.56 4.75
C THR A 169 -3.38 6.88 6.07
N MET A 170 -2.25 7.27 6.65
CA MET A 170 -1.81 6.82 7.97
C MET A 170 -2.54 7.52 9.11
N LYS A 171 -3.21 8.65 8.87
CA LYS A 171 -3.87 9.44 9.92
C LYS A 171 -4.91 8.61 10.66
N ALA A 172 -5.83 7.98 9.93
CA ALA A 172 -6.86 7.13 10.53
C ALA A 172 -6.26 5.91 11.24
N PHE A 173 -5.23 5.30 10.64
CA PHE A 173 -4.55 4.14 11.19
C PHE A 173 -3.84 4.46 12.51
N ASN A 174 -3.11 5.58 12.58
CA ASN A 174 -2.43 6.05 13.80
C ASN A 174 -3.42 6.37 14.90
N VAL A 175 -4.55 7.01 14.57
CA VAL A 175 -5.64 7.24 15.53
C VAL A 175 -6.15 5.91 16.09
N ASP A 176 -6.35 4.91 15.23
CA ASP A 176 -6.81 3.59 15.67
C ASP A 176 -5.79 2.89 16.58
N LEU A 177 -4.49 2.96 16.27
CA LEU A 177 -3.44 2.34 17.07
C LEU A 177 -3.31 2.97 18.47
N ASN A 178 -3.44 4.30 18.54
CA ASN A 178 -3.34 5.06 19.78
C ASN A 178 -4.63 5.01 20.64
N THR A 179 -5.72 4.44 20.11
CA THR A 179 -6.97 4.35 20.86
C THR A 179 -6.86 3.28 21.97
N ASP A 180 -7.11 3.67 23.22
CA ASP A 180 -7.23 2.72 24.33
C ASP A 180 -8.49 1.87 24.16
N GLU A 181 -8.29 0.56 23.96
CA GLU A 181 -9.38 -0.40 23.79
C GLU A 181 -10.28 -0.52 25.02
N ARG A 182 -9.76 -0.23 26.21
CA ARG A 182 -10.53 -0.27 27.46
C ARG A 182 -11.66 0.75 27.43
N LEU A 183 -11.42 1.91 26.82
CA LEU A 183 -12.42 2.98 26.65
C LEU A 183 -13.50 2.61 25.60
N LEU A 184 -13.27 1.56 24.81
CA LEU A 184 -14.24 1.04 23.84
C LEU A 184 -15.10 -0.10 24.40
N LYS A 185 -14.86 -0.54 25.65
CA LYS A 185 -15.56 -1.67 26.27
C LYS A 185 -17.02 -1.36 26.60
N GLU A 186 -17.35 -0.10 26.87
CA GLU A 186 -18.70 0.36 27.27
C GLU A 186 -19.72 0.27 26.13
N LYS A 187 -19.28 0.29 24.86
CA LYS A 187 -20.18 0.21 23.70
C LYS A 187 -20.04 -1.16 23.02
N LYS A 188 -20.97 -2.07 23.32
CA LYS A 188 -20.95 -3.49 22.93
C LYS A 188 -20.83 -3.81 21.43
N ASN A 189 -20.95 -2.85 20.50
CA ASN A 189 -20.77 -3.15 19.07
C ASN A 189 -20.55 -1.92 18.15
N THR A 190 -19.59 -1.04 18.45
CA THR A 190 -19.28 0.07 17.51
C THR A 190 -18.36 -0.40 16.40
N LYS A 191 -18.70 -0.07 15.15
CA LYS A 191 -17.84 -0.23 13.95
C LYS A 191 -16.39 0.21 14.25
N LYS A 192 -16.23 1.30 15.01
CA LYS A 192 -14.95 1.83 15.48
C LYS A 192 -14.13 0.84 16.30
N ARG A 193 -14.73 0.10 17.23
CA ARG A 193 -14.01 -0.94 18.01
C ARG A 193 -13.47 -2.04 17.11
N LYS A 194 -14.26 -2.50 16.13
CA LYS A 194 -13.81 -3.49 15.15
C LYS A 194 -12.62 -2.96 14.34
N THR A 195 -12.65 -1.69 13.92
CA THR A 195 -11.53 -1.05 13.21
C THR A 195 -10.27 -0.99 14.07
N VAL A 196 -10.37 -0.50 15.31
CA VAL A 196 -9.24 -0.41 16.25
C VAL A 196 -8.59 -1.78 16.48
N LEU A 197 -9.41 -2.81 16.76
CA LEU A 197 -8.93 -4.18 16.94
C LEU A 197 -8.27 -4.72 15.67
N ARG A 198 -8.82 -4.44 14.49
CA ARG A 198 -8.23 -4.87 13.21
C ARG A 198 -6.86 -4.21 13.00
N SER A 199 -6.74 -2.91 13.26
CA SER A 199 -5.48 -2.17 13.11
C SER A 199 -4.39 -2.72 14.03
N LYS A 200 -4.71 -2.98 15.30
CA LYS A 200 -3.76 -3.56 16.26
C LYS A 200 -3.38 -4.99 15.95
N ARG A 201 -4.32 -5.84 15.52
CA ARG A 201 -4.00 -7.19 15.04
C ARG A 201 -3.09 -7.16 13.82
N LYS A 202 -3.25 -6.18 12.92
CA LYS A 202 -2.36 -6.02 11.77
C LYS A 202 -0.96 -5.61 12.21
N GLN A 203 -0.84 -4.66 13.13
CA GLN A 203 0.44 -4.28 13.74
C GLN A 203 1.13 -5.47 14.41
N ASN A 204 0.41 -6.23 15.22
CA ASN A 204 0.98 -7.40 15.91
C ASN A 204 1.44 -8.47 14.91
N TYR A 205 0.68 -8.71 13.83
CA TYR A 205 1.06 -9.64 12.78
C TYR A 205 2.36 -9.23 12.07
N MET A 206 2.46 -7.95 11.67
CA MET A 206 3.67 -7.39 11.04
C MET A 206 4.88 -7.46 11.98
N SER A 207 4.72 -7.06 13.24
CA SER A 207 5.77 -7.13 14.26
C SER A 207 6.23 -8.56 14.55
N ALA A 208 5.31 -9.53 14.59
CA ALA A 208 5.66 -10.93 14.80
C ALA A 208 6.49 -11.49 13.62
N PHE A 209 6.17 -11.10 12.39
CA PHE A 209 6.98 -11.44 11.22
C PHE A 209 8.35 -10.75 11.23
N TYR A 210 8.40 -9.46 11.56
CA TYR A 210 9.66 -8.74 11.75
C TYR A 210 10.57 -9.48 12.74
N ASP A 211 10.05 -9.81 13.93
CA ASP A 211 10.82 -10.52 14.95
C ASP A 211 11.25 -11.92 14.50
N PHE A 212 10.36 -12.65 13.80
CA PHE A 212 10.69 -13.97 13.27
C PHE A 212 11.84 -13.91 12.25
N ILE A 213 11.79 -12.95 11.33
CA ILE A 213 12.77 -12.82 10.27
C ILE A 213 14.09 -12.28 10.83
N MET A 214 14.07 -11.20 11.60
CA MET A 214 15.28 -10.55 12.13
C MET A 214 16.02 -11.41 13.15
N LYS A 215 15.32 -12.15 14.01
CA LYS A 215 15.95 -12.90 15.12
C LYS A 215 16.16 -14.38 14.82
N LYS A 216 15.39 -14.95 13.88
CA LYS A 216 15.31 -16.39 13.72
C LYS A 216 15.54 -16.86 12.30
N SER A 217 15.88 -16.02 11.33
CA SER A 217 16.03 -16.45 9.92
C SER A 217 17.42 -16.16 9.33
N ASN A 218 17.71 -16.79 8.20
CA ASN A 218 18.92 -16.56 7.38
C ASN A 218 18.66 -15.60 6.21
N VAL A 219 17.58 -14.82 6.28
CA VAL A 219 17.23 -13.78 5.31
C VAL A 219 18.33 -12.73 5.32
N ALA A 220 18.84 -12.40 4.14
CA ALA A 220 19.93 -11.43 3.98
C ALA A 220 19.39 -9.99 3.90
N HIS A 221 18.24 -9.81 3.26
CA HIS A 221 17.59 -8.52 3.09
C HIS A 221 16.13 -8.61 3.51
N SER A 222 15.67 -7.68 4.33
CA SER A 222 14.27 -7.64 4.73
C SER A 222 13.74 -6.24 4.90
N THR A 223 12.48 -6.05 4.49
CA THR A 223 11.76 -4.80 4.68
C THR A 223 10.38 -5.10 5.23
N PHE A 224 10.02 -4.42 6.31
CA PHE A 224 8.68 -4.47 6.87
C PHE A 224 8.19 -3.04 6.97
N ALA A 225 7.13 -2.73 6.23
CA ALA A 225 6.66 -1.37 6.13
C ALA A 225 5.15 -1.24 6.01
N TYR A 226 4.64 -0.16 6.59
CA TYR A 226 3.43 0.46 6.12
C TYR A 226 3.78 1.39 4.96
N VAL A 227 3.03 1.32 3.86
CA VAL A 227 3.25 2.19 2.71
C VAL A 227 2.09 3.16 2.60
N THR A 228 2.38 4.44 2.33
CA THR A 228 1.36 5.50 2.27
C THR A 228 1.66 6.54 1.20
N LEU A 229 0.59 7.15 0.66
CA LEU A 229 0.68 8.35 -0.19
C LEU A 229 0.81 9.65 0.60
N ALA A 230 0.73 9.58 1.93
CA ALA A 230 0.98 10.73 2.80
C ALA A 230 2.46 11.15 2.72
N PRO A 231 2.75 12.46 2.62
CA PRO A 231 4.11 12.96 2.71
C PRO A 231 4.64 12.80 4.14
N ALA A 232 5.97 12.69 4.28
CA ALA A 232 6.62 12.53 5.58
C ALA A 232 6.25 13.62 6.61
N GLN A 233 6.08 14.86 6.15
CA GLN A 233 5.70 15.99 7.00
C GLN A 233 4.30 15.85 7.65
N ASP A 234 3.41 15.06 7.06
CA ASP A 234 2.05 14.83 7.58
C ASP A 234 2.02 13.70 8.62
N LEU A 235 3.17 13.07 8.91
CA LEU A 235 3.29 11.95 9.83
C LEU A 235 4.00 12.36 11.12
N PRO A 236 3.47 11.96 12.29
CA PRO A 236 4.12 12.23 13.57
C PRO A 236 5.38 11.38 13.79
N SER A 237 5.52 10.28 13.04
CA SER A 237 6.64 9.34 13.10
C SER A 237 6.74 8.59 11.77
N LEU A 238 7.95 8.23 11.37
CA LEU A 238 8.23 7.34 10.22
C LEU A 238 8.33 5.87 10.62
N THR A 239 7.91 5.53 11.84
CA THR A 239 7.87 4.15 12.35
C THR A 239 6.64 3.91 13.22
N ILE A 240 6.17 2.66 13.23
CA ILE A 240 5.16 2.14 14.14
C ILE A 240 5.74 0.91 14.83
N GLY A 241 6.25 1.10 16.05
CA GLY A 241 7.09 0.10 16.70
C GLY A 241 8.35 -0.15 15.87
N ASN A 242 8.61 -1.41 15.51
CA ASN A 242 9.77 -1.79 14.69
C ASN A 242 9.50 -1.77 13.18
N ILE A 243 8.30 -1.35 12.77
CA ILE A 243 7.87 -1.37 11.37
C ILE A 243 8.02 0.03 10.80
N SER A 244 8.72 0.15 9.68
CA SER A 244 8.93 1.44 8.99
C SER A 244 7.64 1.95 8.34
N ILE A 245 7.57 3.26 8.09
CA ILE A 245 6.55 3.86 7.23
C ILE A 245 7.27 4.42 5.99
N LEU A 246 6.90 3.90 4.82
CA LEU A 246 7.39 4.34 3.52
C LEU A 246 6.37 5.33 2.96
N THR A 247 6.81 6.57 2.75
CA THR A 247 5.97 7.70 2.39
C THR A 247 5.92 7.91 0.90
N ARG A 248 5.15 8.91 0.47
CA ARG A 248 5.12 9.34 -0.94
C ARG A 248 6.53 9.61 -1.48
N GLU A 249 7.38 10.25 -0.71
CA GLU A 249 8.75 10.57 -1.12
C GLU A 249 9.57 9.31 -1.43
N ASN A 250 9.36 8.21 -0.69
CA ASN A 250 9.99 6.93 -0.99
C ASN A 250 9.44 6.30 -2.28
N LEU A 251 8.13 6.41 -2.52
CA LEU A 251 7.49 5.92 -3.75
C LEU A 251 7.95 6.70 -4.98
N ASN A 252 8.35 7.96 -4.82
CA ASN A 252 8.87 8.77 -5.93
C ASN A 252 10.25 8.31 -6.41
N GLU A 253 10.96 7.49 -5.63
CA GLU A 253 12.20 6.84 -6.07
C GLU A 253 11.98 5.86 -7.23
N ILE A 254 10.74 5.36 -7.43
CA ILE A 254 10.36 4.51 -8.58
C ILE A 254 10.81 5.10 -9.92
N PHE A 255 10.72 6.43 -10.07
CA PHE A 255 11.09 7.12 -11.31
C PHE A 255 12.58 7.46 -11.42
N LYS A 256 13.35 7.39 -10.33
CA LYS A 256 14.79 7.67 -10.36
C LYS A 256 15.58 6.52 -10.95
N GLU A 257 15.05 5.30 -10.93
CA GLU A 257 15.75 4.10 -11.42
C GLU A 257 15.38 3.72 -12.87
N THR A 258 14.50 4.48 -13.54
CA THR A 258 14.03 4.17 -14.91
C THR A 258 14.57 5.09 -16.01
N PHE A 259 15.47 6.03 -15.68
CA PHE A 259 16.13 6.95 -16.62
C PHE A 259 17.61 7.07 -16.33
#